data_AF-A0A483K8A9-F1
#
_entry.id   AF-A0A483K8A9-F1
#
_cell.length_a   1.000
_cell.length_b   1.000
_cell.length_c   1.000
_cell.angle_alpha   90.00
_cell.angle_beta   90.00
_cell.angle_gamma   90.00
#
_symmetry.space_group_name_H-M   'P 1'
#
loop_
_entity.id
_entity.type
_entity.pdbx_description
1 polymer ?
#
loop_
_entity_poly.entity_id
_entity_poly.type
_entity_poly.pdbx_seq_one_letter_code
_entity_poly.pdbx_strand_id
1 'polypeptide(L)'
;MLLQKNHFITWLNIMKIKLISILAYTLSFSIIGVVLLESNRPRFFMGSTIIYMIGLVVLFHYFNWLKLNEKNLLKQPLFIAAVTVPLQLFVLYGLWAWDGHNLDFTSDGFNRFLDISKLPLLILASSVPLAAIVSNIHRTTQTENQIEKTQKQISLVIEKNKTDSYYSHLKSYADIFQTMPKFKVSRLNKNEGSIEQIELSIVHPYTLYKNIFKSSSIDNGYNTNVDNDFIEKTQN
;
A
#
# COMPACT_ATOMS: atom_id res chain seq x y z
N MET A 1 5.98 23.26 -13.51
CA MET A 1 6.54 23.70 -12.21
C MET A 1 5.56 24.54 -11.38
N LEU A 2 4.87 25.54 -11.94
CA LEU A 2 3.89 26.39 -11.22
C LEU A 2 2.63 25.64 -10.74
N LEU A 3 2.09 24.72 -11.56
CA LEU A 3 0.91 23.89 -11.22
C LEU A 3 1.15 22.97 -10.00
N GLN A 4 2.35 22.38 -9.90
CA GLN A 4 2.72 21.49 -8.80
C GLN A 4 2.90 22.25 -7.48
N LYS A 5 3.36 23.50 -7.55
CA LYS A 5 3.50 24.41 -6.39
C LYS A 5 2.12 24.86 -5.86
N ASN A 6 1.17 25.17 -6.74
CA ASN A 6 -0.19 25.53 -6.35
C ASN A 6 -0.96 24.34 -5.74
N HIS A 7 -0.76 23.12 -6.26
CA HIS A 7 -1.34 21.91 -5.66
C HIS A 7 -0.76 21.61 -4.27
N PHE A 8 0.54 21.86 -4.05
CA PHE A 8 1.16 21.68 -2.73
C PHE A 8 0.65 22.70 -1.71
N ILE A 9 0.50 23.97 -2.09
CA ILE A 9 0.00 25.04 -1.22
C ILE A 9 -1.46 24.79 -0.82
N THR A 10 -2.30 24.38 -1.78
CA THR A 10 -3.72 24.05 -1.51
C THR A 10 -3.84 22.83 -0.59
N TRP A 11 -3.06 21.77 -0.82
CA TRP A 11 -3.03 20.60 0.07
C TRP A 11 -2.57 20.95 1.49
N LEU A 12 -1.51 21.77 1.62
CA LEU A 12 -1.01 22.24 2.92
C LEU A 12 -2.08 23.06 3.66
N ASN A 13 -2.81 23.92 2.95
CA ASN A 13 -3.89 24.71 3.54
C ASN A 13 -5.04 23.81 4.03
N ILE A 14 -5.44 22.81 3.23
CA ILE A 14 -6.49 21.86 3.62
C ILE A 14 -6.09 21.08 4.88
N MET A 15 -4.85 20.58 4.97
CA MET A 15 -4.39 19.91 6.20
C MET A 15 -4.36 20.84 7.41
N LYS A 16 -3.90 22.08 7.24
CA LYS A 16 -3.91 23.08 8.32
C LYS A 16 -5.32 23.34 8.83
N ILE A 17 -6.29 23.53 7.92
CA ILE A 17 -7.70 23.76 8.28
C ILE A 17 -8.26 22.58 9.08
N LYS A 18 -8.00 21.33 8.63
CA LYS A 18 -8.44 20.13 9.36
C LYS A 18 -7.85 20.04 10.76
N LEU A 19 -6.54 20.29 10.90
CA LEU A 19 -5.86 20.29 12.19
C LEU A 19 -6.39 21.37 13.13
N ILE A 20 -6.54 22.61 12.61
CA ILE A 20 -7.08 23.74 13.36
C ILE A 20 -8.52 23.45 13.80
N SER A 21 -9.33 22.83 12.94
CA SER A 21 -10.72 22.46 13.27
C SER A 21 -10.78 21.50 14.46
N ILE A 22 -9.90 20.51 14.53
CA ILE A 22 -9.88 19.55 15.65
C ILE A 22 -9.30 20.18 16.91
N LEU A 23 -8.23 20.97 16.79
CA LEU A 23 -7.69 21.70 17.94
C LEU A 23 -8.71 22.68 18.52
N ALA A 24 -9.46 23.40 17.68
CA ALA A 24 -10.52 24.29 18.13
C ALA A 24 -11.66 23.51 18.80
N TYR A 25 -12.03 22.35 18.24
CA TYR A 25 -13.06 21.48 18.82
C TYR A 25 -12.63 20.91 20.18
N THR A 26 -11.40 20.42 20.32
CA THR A 26 -10.90 19.89 21.59
C THR A 26 -10.72 20.97 22.65
N LEU A 27 -10.24 22.16 22.26
CA LEU A 27 -10.07 23.30 23.17
C LEU A 27 -11.43 23.84 23.65
N SER A 28 -12.38 24.02 22.74
CA SER A 28 -13.73 24.47 23.11
C SER A 28 -14.41 23.50 24.06
N PHE A 29 -14.26 22.19 23.83
CA PHE A 29 -14.75 21.18 24.76
C PHE A 29 -14.08 21.27 26.13
N SER A 30 -12.74 21.43 26.20
CA SER A 30 -12.04 21.59 27.48
C SER A 30 -12.53 22.82 28.25
N ILE A 31 -12.77 23.95 27.58
CA ILE A 31 -13.30 25.17 28.20
C ILE A 31 -14.71 24.91 28.76
N ILE A 32 -15.60 24.32 27.96
CA ILE A 32 -16.96 23.96 28.39
C ILE A 32 -16.91 23.00 29.57
N GLY A 33 -16.00 22.02 29.54
CA GLY A 33 -15.76 21.07 30.62
C GLY A 33 -15.43 21.78 31.93
N VAL A 34 -14.44 22.67 31.94
CA VAL A 34 -14.05 23.44 33.14
C VAL A 34 -15.20 24.30 33.65
N VAL A 35 -15.92 25.03 32.78
CA VAL A 35 -17.08 25.86 33.17
C VAL A 35 -18.19 25.02 33.82
N LEU A 36 -18.45 23.82 33.31
CA LEU A 36 -19.45 22.90 33.88
C LEU A 36 -19.03 22.34 35.24
N LEU A 37 -17.72 22.14 35.44
CA LEU A 37 -17.16 21.72 36.73
C LEU A 37 -17.32 22.84 37.77
N GLU A 38 -16.93 24.07 37.45
CA GLU A 38 -17.10 25.23 38.35
C GLU A 38 -18.57 25.53 38.67
N SER A 39 -19.47 25.29 37.71
CA SER A 39 -20.92 25.45 37.90
C SER A 39 -21.57 24.34 38.72
N ASN A 40 -20.79 23.35 39.20
CA ASN A 40 -21.22 22.20 39.98
C ASN A 40 -22.37 21.40 39.33
N ARG A 41 -22.27 21.14 38.01
CA ARG A 41 -23.29 20.44 37.21
C ARG A 41 -22.78 19.08 36.67
N PRO A 42 -22.57 18.06 37.52
CA PRO A 42 -21.88 16.82 37.13
C PRO A 42 -22.62 16.00 36.06
N ARG A 43 -23.96 16.00 36.05
CA ARG A 43 -24.75 15.28 35.03
C ARG A 43 -24.54 15.85 33.62
N PHE A 44 -24.48 17.17 33.50
CA PHE A 44 -24.25 17.83 32.23
C PHE A 44 -22.81 17.65 31.75
N PHE A 45 -21.84 17.60 32.67
CA PHE A 45 -20.46 17.26 32.36
C PHE A 45 -20.33 15.84 31.78
N MET A 46 -20.97 14.84 32.39
CA MET A 46 -20.95 13.47 31.85
C MET A 46 -21.68 13.36 30.49
N GLY A 47 -22.78 14.09 30.30
CA GLY A 47 -23.46 14.12 29.01
C GLY A 47 -22.62 14.76 27.90
N SER A 48 -21.89 15.84 28.23
CA SER A 48 -21.06 16.54 27.26
C SER A 48 -19.85 15.71 26.81
N THR A 49 -19.29 14.86 27.67
CA THR A 49 -18.16 13.97 27.28
C THR A 49 -18.59 12.92 26.26
N ILE A 50 -19.81 12.38 26.36
CA ILE A 50 -20.36 11.46 25.35
C ILE A 50 -20.57 12.17 24.01
N ILE A 51 -21.18 13.36 24.04
CA ILE A 51 -21.38 14.19 22.84
C ILE A 51 -20.04 14.54 22.20
N TYR A 52 -19.04 14.86 23.02
CA TYR A 52 -17.68 15.14 22.57
C TYR A 52 -17.08 13.96 21.81
N MET A 53 -17.16 12.75 22.37
CA MET A 53 -16.65 11.53 21.74
C MET A 53 -17.36 11.23 20.42
N ILE A 54 -18.68 11.38 20.36
CA ILE A 54 -19.45 11.20 19.12
C ILE A 54 -19.02 12.23 18.07
N GLY A 55 -18.90 13.50 18.45
CA GLY A 55 -18.45 14.54 17.53
C GLY A 55 -17.03 14.34 17.02
N LEU A 56 -16.11 13.81 17.85
CA LEU A 56 -14.78 13.39 17.40
C LEU A 56 -14.87 12.30 16.34
N VAL A 57 -15.68 11.25 16.55
CA VAL A 57 -15.84 10.17 15.57
C VAL A 57 -16.39 10.69 14.25
N VAL A 58 -17.40 11.57 14.29
CA VAL A 58 -17.98 12.20 13.10
C VAL A 58 -16.97 13.06 12.36
N LEU A 59 -16.18 13.89 13.07
CA LEU A 59 -15.11 14.69 12.47
C LEU A 59 -14.03 13.82 11.83
N PHE A 60 -13.63 12.74 12.50
CA PHE A 60 -12.63 11.81 11.98
C PHE A 60 -13.12 11.06 10.74
N HIS A 61 -14.41 10.71 10.71
CA HIS A 61 -15.05 10.15 9.53
C HIS A 61 -15.07 11.15 8.38
N TYR A 62 -15.54 12.38 8.62
CA TYR A 62 -15.59 13.45 7.61
C TYR A 62 -14.21 13.77 7.00
N PHE A 63 -13.14 13.69 7.80
CA PHE A 63 -11.78 13.91 7.32
C PHE A 63 -11.09 12.69 6.70
N ASN A 64 -11.75 11.52 6.66
CA ASN A 64 -11.19 10.22 6.28
C ASN A 64 -9.96 9.79 7.11
N TRP A 65 -9.88 10.26 8.36
CA TRP A 65 -8.78 9.94 9.27
C TRP A 65 -8.95 8.61 9.99
N LEU A 66 -10.10 7.95 9.82
CA LEU A 66 -10.32 6.57 10.25
C LEU A 66 -9.55 5.55 9.40
N LYS A 67 -9.20 5.90 8.15
CA LYS A 67 -8.44 5.03 7.26
C LYS A 67 -6.94 5.26 7.44
N LEU A 68 -6.24 4.23 7.91
CA LEU A 68 -4.79 4.23 8.04
C LEU A 68 -4.11 4.09 6.67
N ASN A 69 -2.89 4.58 6.55
CA ASN A 69 -2.07 4.45 5.35
C ASN A 69 -0.69 3.88 5.71
N GLU A 70 0.15 3.62 4.71
CA GLU A 70 1.47 2.99 4.88
C GLU A 70 2.52 3.86 5.59
N LYS A 71 2.28 5.17 5.74
CA LYS A 71 3.23 6.09 6.39
C LYS A 71 3.36 5.79 7.87
N ASN A 72 4.46 6.22 8.47
CA ASN A 72 4.76 6.04 9.89
C ASN A 72 3.53 6.24 10.81
N LEU A 73 3.28 5.26 11.69
CA LEU A 73 2.20 5.21 12.66
C LEU A 73 2.07 6.52 13.48
N LEU A 74 3.19 7.11 13.89
CA LEU A 74 3.19 8.34 14.70
C LEU A 74 2.63 9.57 13.96
N LYS A 75 2.54 9.52 12.63
CA LYS A 75 1.92 10.57 11.81
C LYS A 75 0.44 10.33 11.57
N GLN A 76 -0.10 9.18 11.97
CA GLN A 76 -1.49 8.83 11.73
C GLN A 76 -2.39 9.56 12.74
N PRO A 77 -3.35 10.38 12.30
CA PRO A 77 -4.21 11.15 13.21
C PRO A 77 -5.00 10.26 14.18
N LEU A 78 -5.42 9.08 13.74
CA LEU A 78 -6.11 8.09 14.58
C LEU A 78 -5.24 7.58 15.73
N PHE A 79 -3.94 7.37 15.49
CA PHE A 79 -3.01 6.93 16.52
C PHE A 79 -2.74 8.05 17.53
N ILE A 80 -2.52 9.27 17.05
CA ILE A 80 -2.36 10.43 17.92
C ILE A 80 -3.59 10.59 18.79
N ALA A 81 -4.80 10.51 18.23
CA ALA A 81 -6.05 10.61 18.97
C ALA A 81 -6.24 9.51 20.01
N ALA A 82 -5.86 8.26 19.69
CA ALA A 82 -5.92 7.14 20.62
C ALA A 82 -5.08 7.37 21.90
N VAL A 83 -4.04 8.21 21.82
CA VAL A 83 -3.21 8.58 22.96
C VAL A 83 -3.66 9.89 23.60
N THR A 84 -3.93 10.92 22.79
CA THR A 84 -4.20 12.28 23.29
C THR A 84 -5.59 12.43 23.87
N VAL A 85 -6.62 11.74 23.35
CA VAL A 85 -7.99 11.86 23.86
C VAL A 85 -8.12 11.30 25.27
N PRO A 86 -7.64 10.07 25.57
CA PRO A 86 -7.62 9.57 26.95
C PRO A 86 -6.81 10.46 27.90
N LEU A 87 -5.67 11.01 27.44
CA LEU A 87 -4.86 11.94 28.22
C LEU A 87 -5.61 13.24 28.55
N GLN A 88 -6.30 13.82 27.57
CA GLN A 88 -7.12 15.01 27.77
C GLN A 88 -8.26 14.75 28.77
N LEU A 89 -8.95 13.62 28.62
CA LEU A 89 -10.03 13.23 29.53
C LEU A 89 -9.50 12.92 30.94
N PHE A 90 -8.31 12.33 31.07
CA PHE A 90 -7.65 12.13 32.37
C PHE A 90 -7.47 13.46 33.11
N VAL A 91 -6.99 14.51 32.43
CA VAL A 91 -6.83 15.82 33.05
C VAL A 91 -8.20 16.41 33.45
N LEU A 92 -9.20 16.35 32.58
CA LEU A 92 -10.53 16.92 32.88
C LEU A 92 -11.23 16.20 34.05
N TYR A 93 -11.27 14.87 34.02
CA TYR A 93 -11.84 14.09 35.12
C TYR A 93 -10.97 14.13 36.37
N GLY A 94 -9.66 14.30 36.22
CA GLY A 94 -8.72 14.50 37.31
C GLY A 94 -9.01 15.80 38.07
N LEU A 95 -9.12 16.92 37.36
CA LEU A 95 -9.49 18.21 37.96
C LEU A 95 -10.81 18.13 38.74
N TRP A 96 -11.78 17.37 38.24
CA TRP A 96 -13.03 17.12 38.97
C TRP A 96 -12.82 16.24 40.22
N ALA A 97 -12.06 15.15 40.09
CA ALA A 97 -11.83 14.20 41.18
C ALA A 97 -10.92 14.75 42.29
N TRP A 98 -10.06 15.70 41.96
CA TRP A 98 -9.11 16.33 42.89
C TRP A 98 -9.67 17.61 43.53
N ASP A 99 -10.86 18.04 43.13
CA ASP A 99 -11.50 19.22 43.72
C ASP A 99 -11.72 19.02 45.23
N GLY A 100 -11.35 20.03 46.02
CA GLY A 100 -11.39 19.96 47.48
C GLY A 100 -10.33 19.05 48.14
N HIS A 101 -9.34 18.54 47.39
CA HIS A 101 -8.22 17.76 47.92
C HIS A 101 -6.88 18.49 47.74
N ASN A 102 -6.02 18.40 48.76
CA ASN A 102 -4.65 18.94 48.70
C ASN A 102 -3.65 17.83 48.33
N LEU A 103 -2.53 18.24 47.73
CA LEU A 103 -1.43 17.32 47.46
C LEU A 103 -0.76 16.91 48.78
N ASP A 104 -0.75 15.60 49.03
CA ASP A 104 -0.09 14.98 50.16
C ASP A 104 0.87 13.90 49.64
N PHE A 105 2.17 14.10 49.89
CA PHE A 105 3.25 13.22 49.42
C PHE A 105 3.62 12.11 50.43
N THR A 106 2.76 11.86 51.41
CA THR A 106 2.89 10.72 52.31
C THR A 106 2.33 9.44 51.69
N SER A 107 2.60 8.28 52.31
CA SER A 107 1.99 7.00 51.91
C SER A 107 0.46 7.06 51.92
N ASP A 108 -0.12 7.68 52.95
CA ASP A 108 -1.57 7.82 53.07
C ASP A 108 -2.13 8.79 52.02
N GLY A 109 -1.42 9.89 51.75
CA GLY A 109 -1.72 10.80 50.66
C GLY A 109 -1.73 10.12 49.28
N PHE A 110 -0.74 9.26 49.01
CA PHE A 110 -0.69 8.49 47.76
C PHE A 110 -1.84 7.49 47.62
N ASN A 111 -2.17 6.74 48.68
CA ASN A 111 -3.31 5.83 48.68
C ASN A 111 -4.63 6.60 48.41
N ARG A 112 -4.80 7.75 49.06
CA ARG A 112 -5.97 8.62 48.84
C ARG A 112 -6.03 9.14 47.40
N PHE A 113 -4.90 9.54 46.82
CA PHE A 113 -4.83 9.96 45.42
C PHE A 113 -5.28 8.84 44.47
N LEU A 114 -4.78 7.61 44.67
CA LEU A 114 -5.22 6.45 43.89
C LEU A 114 -6.72 6.21 44.06
N ASP A 115 -7.24 6.38 45.28
CA ASP A 115 -8.63 6.12 45.58
C ASP A 115 -9.59 7.09 44.89
N ILE A 116 -9.28 8.40 44.91
CA ILE A 116 -10.09 9.42 44.23
C ILE A 116 -9.88 9.40 42.70
N SER A 117 -8.71 8.97 42.23
CA SER A 117 -8.35 9.00 40.80
C SER A 117 -8.71 7.74 40.02
N LYS A 118 -9.49 6.80 40.59
CA LYS A 118 -9.85 5.52 39.93
C LYS A 118 -10.39 5.73 38.51
N LEU A 119 -11.37 6.62 38.36
CA LEU A 119 -11.99 6.90 37.06
C LEU A 119 -11.02 7.61 36.09
N PRO A 120 -10.35 8.72 36.46
CA PRO A 120 -9.32 9.32 35.62
C PRO A 120 -8.24 8.31 35.17
N LEU A 121 -7.71 7.52 36.10
CA LEU A 121 -6.66 6.55 35.80
C LEU A 121 -7.14 5.44 34.88
N LEU A 122 -8.39 4.96 35.03
CA LEU A 122 -8.98 3.99 34.13
C LEU A 122 -9.11 4.55 32.71
N ILE A 123 -9.55 5.81 32.58
CA ILE A 123 -9.62 6.49 31.29
C ILE A 123 -8.21 6.59 30.69
N LEU A 124 -7.21 7.03 31.46
CA LEU A 124 -5.82 7.11 30.98
C LEU A 124 -5.29 5.73 30.55
N ALA A 125 -5.56 4.69 31.33
CA ALA A 125 -5.14 3.32 31.04
C ALA A 125 -5.73 2.79 29.73
N SER A 126 -6.92 3.27 29.32
CA SER A 126 -7.53 2.91 28.03
C SER A 126 -6.72 3.36 26.81
N SER A 127 -5.81 4.32 26.97
CA SER A 127 -4.86 4.75 25.93
C SER A 127 -4.02 3.59 25.40
N VAL A 128 -3.57 2.69 26.28
CA VAL A 128 -2.71 1.56 25.93
C VAL A 128 -3.43 0.56 25.00
N PRO A 129 -4.60 -0.01 25.35
CA PRO A 129 -5.31 -0.91 24.45
C PRO A 129 -5.78 -0.21 23.17
N LEU A 130 -6.18 1.06 23.22
CA LEU A 130 -6.55 1.81 22.01
C LEU A 130 -5.37 1.98 21.05
N ALA A 131 -4.20 2.38 21.57
CA ALA A 131 -2.98 2.49 20.77
C ALA A 131 -2.54 1.14 20.20
N ALA A 132 -2.69 0.04 20.97
CA ALA A 132 -2.39 -1.31 20.51
C ALA A 132 -3.31 -1.75 19.36
N ILE A 133 -4.62 -1.48 19.45
CA ILE A 133 -5.59 -1.77 18.39
C ILE A 133 -5.22 -1.01 17.11
N VAL A 134 -4.97 0.29 17.20
CA VAL A 134 -4.60 1.11 16.04
C VAL A 134 -3.28 0.64 15.42
N SER A 135 -2.30 0.27 16.25
CA SER A 135 -1.02 -0.28 15.80
C SER A 135 -1.19 -1.60 15.03
N ASN A 136 -2.05 -2.50 15.52
CA ASN A 136 -2.35 -3.76 14.83
C ASN A 136 -3.04 -3.54 13.49
N ILE A 137 -4.05 -2.66 13.44
CA ILE A 137 -4.72 -2.32 12.16
C ILE A 137 -3.71 -1.71 11.18
N HIS A 138 -2.84 -0.82 11.66
CA HIS A 138 -1.79 -0.22 10.82
C HIS A 138 -0.84 -1.27 10.24
N ARG A 139 -0.42 -2.25 11.05
CA ARG A 139 0.40 -3.37 10.59
C ARG A 139 -0.31 -4.17 9.49
N THR A 140 -1.59 -4.50 9.66
CA THR A 140 -2.38 -5.20 8.64
C THR A 140 -2.46 -4.40 7.35
N THR A 141 -2.76 -3.10 7.41
CA THR A 141 -2.77 -2.22 6.24
C THR A 141 -1.41 -2.16 5.55
N GLN A 142 -0.31 -2.11 6.29
CA GLN A 142 1.04 -2.15 5.71
C GLN A 142 1.32 -3.48 5.02
N THR A 143 0.90 -4.60 5.62
CA THR A 143 1.07 -5.93 5.03
C THR A 143 0.24 -6.10 3.76
N GLU A 144 -1.02 -5.66 3.75
CA GLU A 144 -1.89 -5.70 2.57
C GLU A 144 -1.26 -4.95 1.39
N ASN A 145 -0.80 -3.71 1.61
CA ASN A 145 -0.16 -2.92 0.56
C ASN A 145 1.16 -3.53 0.08
N GLN A 146 1.92 -4.18 0.97
CA GLN A 146 3.13 -4.91 0.58
C GLN A 146 2.80 -6.11 -0.29
N ILE A 147 1.80 -6.91 0.07
CA ILE A 147 1.33 -8.05 -0.72
C ILE A 147 0.89 -7.58 -2.12
N GLU A 148 0.12 -6.50 -2.20
CA GLU A 148 -0.33 -5.95 -3.48
C GLU A 148 0.84 -5.53 -4.37
N LYS A 149 1.81 -4.78 -3.81
CA LYS A 149 3.02 -4.35 -4.54
C LYS A 149 3.84 -5.53 -5.01
N THR A 150 4.02 -6.54 -4.15
CA THR A 150 4.74 -7.77 -4.50
C THR A 150 4.01 -8.54 -5.60
N GLN A 151 2.70 -8.69 -5.53
CA GLN A 151 1.92 -9.38 -6.55
C GLN A 151 2.02 -8.69 -7.92
N LYS A 152 1.94 -7.35 -7.92
CA LYS A 152 2.14 -6.54 -9.13
C LYS A 152 3.57 -6.67 -9.67
N GLN A 153 4.57 -6.74 -8.81
CA GLN A 153 5.95 -6.96 -9.24
C GLN A 153 6.13 -8.37 -9.83
N ILE A 154 5.53 -9.40 -9.22
CA ILE A 154 5.55 -10.78 -9.73
C ILE A 154 4.93 -10.83 -11.13
N SER A 155 3.78 -10.21 -11.35
CA SER A 155 3.13 -10.21 -12.67
C SER A 155 4.01 -9.54 -13.74
N LEU A 156 4.62 -8.39 -13.43
CA LEU A 156 5.53 -7.69 -14.34
C LEU A 156 6.79 -8.51 -14.63
N VAL A 157 7.34 -9.22 -13.64
CA VAL A 157 8.49 -10.11 -13.83
C VAL A 157 8.11 -11.30 -14.71
N ILE A 158 6.92 -11.87 -14.54
CA ILE A 158 6.44 -12.97 -15.40
C ILE A 158 6.33 -12.49 -16.86
N GLU A 159 5.73 -11.32 -17.11
CA GLU A 159 5.63 -10.73 -18.45
C GLU A 159 7.00 -10.46 -19.07
N LYS A 160 7.92 -9.89 -18.28
CA LYS A 160 9.30 -9.66 -18.72
C LYS A 160 10.00 -10.98 -19.05
N ASN A 161 9.92 -11.98 -18.17
CA ASN A 161 10.58 -13.28 -18.37
C ASN A 161 10.05 -13.98 -19.62
N LYS A 162 8.73 -13.94 -19.87
CA LYS A 162 8.14 -14.46 -21.10
C LYS A 162 8.77 -13.80 -22.33
N THR A 163 8.78 -12.47 -22.35
CA THR A 163 9.36 -11.68 -23.44
C THR A 163 10.84 -11.99 -23.65
N ASP A 164 11.64 -11.94 -22.59
CA ASP A 164 13.07 -12.20 -22.62
C ASP A 164 13.37 -13.63 -23.09
N SER A 165 12.57 -14.61 -22.66
CA SER A 165 12.71 -16.00 -23.06
C SER A 165 12.40 -16.22 -24.55
N TYR A 166 11.34 -15.58 -25.07
CA TYR A 166 10.99 -15.62 -26.49
C TYR A 166 12.10 -15.03 -27.36
N TYR A 167 12.59 -13.83 -27.02
CA TYR A 167 13.65 -13.19 -27.81
C TYR A 167 14.98 -13.94 -27.72
N SER A 168 15.31 -14.51 -26.57
CA SER A 168 16.52 -15.32 -26.40
C SER A 168 16.49 -16.57 -27.28
N HIS A 169 15.35 -17.28 -27.32
CA HIS A 169 15.16 -18.46 -28.16
C HIS A 169 15.18 -18.10 -29.66
N LEU A 170 14.44 -17.06 -30.05
CA LEU A 170 14.41 -16.53 -31.42
C LEU A 170 15.82 -16.18 -31.92
N LYS A 171 16.58 -15.42 -31.11
CA LYS A 171 17.93 -15.00 -31.47
C LYS A 171 18.88 -16.19 -31.56
N SER A 172 18.87 -17.08 -30.57
CA SER A 172 19.75 -18.25 -30.56
C SER A 172 19.57 -19.11 -31.81
N TYR A 173 18.34 -19.42 -32.21
CA TYR A 173 18.08 -20.21 -33.41
C TYR A 173 18.35 -19.44 -34.71
N ALA A 174 18.03 -18.15 -34.76
CA ALA A 174 18.36 -17.33 -35.92
C ALA A 174 19.87 -17.28 -36.15
N ASP A 175 20.67 -17.16 -35.09
CA ASP A 175 22.13 -17.20 -35.14
C ASP A 175 22.62 -18.59 -35.61
N ILE A 176 22.07 -19.69 -35.08
CA ILE A 176 22.38 -21.06 -35.54
C ILE A 176 22.10 -21.22 -37.04
N PHE A 177 20.95 -20.78 -37.53
CA PHE A 177 20.60 -20.90 -38.95
C PHE A 177 21.53 -20.09 -39.86
N GLN A 178 22.05 -18.96 -39.40
CA GLN A 178 23.03 -18.17 -40.16
C GLN A 178 24.39 -18.86 -40.28
N THR A 179 24.76 -19.70 -39.30
CA THR A 179 26.02 -20.45 -39.34
C THR A 179 25.98 -21.68 -40.25
N MET A 180 24.81 -22.07 -40.77
CA MET A 180 24.71 -23.25 -41.63
C MET A 180 25.43 -23.02 -42.97
N PRO A 181 26.23 -24.00 -43.44
CA PRO A 181 26.92 -23.90 -44.71
C PRO A 181 25.92 -23.95 -45.87
N LYS A 182 26.30 -23.36 -47.00
CA LYS A 182 25.53 -23.47 -48.23
C LYS A 182 25.68 -24.86 -48.84
N PHE A 183 24.59 -25.44 -49.30
CA PHE A 183 24.56 -26.78 -49.89
C PHE A 183 24.49 -26.69 -51.41
N LYS A 184 25.33 -27.42 -52.13
CA LYS A 184 25.25 -27.51 -53.59
C LYS A 184 24.48 -28.77 -53.98
N VAL A 185 23.42 -28.61 -54.76
CA VAL A 185 22.58 -29.71 -55.25
C VAL A 185 22.61 -29.73 -56.76
N SER A 186 22.84 -30.90 -57.33
CA SER A 186 22.84 -31.12 -58.77
C SER A 186 21.43 -31.45 -59.25
N ARG A 187 20.89 -30.66 -60.17
CA ARG A 187 19.57 -30.86 -60.80
C ARG A 187 19.74 -31.12 -62.29
N LEU A 188 19.03 -32.12 -62.80
CA LEU A 188 18.96 -32.38 -64.25
C LEU A 188 18.07 -31.33 -64.91
N ASN A 189 18.63 -30.59 -65.86
CA ASN A 189 17.88 -29.65 -66.68
C ASN A 189 17.11 -30.41 -67.77
N LYS A 190 15.78 -30.42 -67.66
CA LYS A 190 14.87 -31.16 -68.57
C LYS A 190 14.95 -30.70 -70.04
N ASN A 191 15.52 -29.52 -70.30
CA ASN A 191 15.53 -28.92 -71.63
C ASN A 191 16.83 -29.17 -72.41
N GLU A 192 17.97 -29.38 -71.71
CA GLU A 192 19.30 -29.47 -72.34
C GLU A 192 20.09 -30.74 -71.97
N GLY A 193 19.59 -31.57 -71.04
CA GLY A 193 20.30 -32.77 -70.58
C GLY A 193 21.57 -32.48 -69.76
N SER A 194 21.85 -31.22 -69.45
CA SER A 194 22.96 -30.75 -68.63
C SER A 194 22.63 -30.83 -67.14
N ILE A 195 23.65 -31.07 -66.31
CA ILE A 195 23.55 -31.05 -64.85
C ILE A 195 23.81 -29.61 -64.38
N GLU A 196 22.81 -28.96 -63.81
CA GLU A 196 22.90 -27.63 -63.23
C GLU A 196 23.16 -27.73 -61.72
N GLN A 197 24.13 -26.98 -61.18
CA GLN A 197 24.40 -26.93 -59.74
C GLN A 197 23.67 -25.74 -59.12
N ILE A 198 22.75 -26.02 -58.21
CA ILE A 198 21.99 -25.02 -57.45
C ILE A 198 22.58 -24.92 -56.05
N GLU A 199 22.86 -23.70 -55.59
CA GLU A 199 23.31 -23.43 -54.22
C GLU A 199 22.10 -23.08 -53.33
N LEU A 200 21.85 -23.92 -52.32
CA LEU A 200 20.81 -23.73 -51.31
C LEU A 200 21.41 -23.07 -50.07
N SER A 201 20.73 -22.06 -49.55
CA SER A 201 21.11 -21.37 -48.32
C SER A 201 19.88 -20.82 -47.59
N ILE A 202 19.99 -20.60 -46.28
CA ILE A 202 18.92 -20.03 -45.48
C ILE A 202 18.96 -18.51 -45.62
N VAL A 203 18.05 -17.94 -46.42
CA VAL A 203 17.97 -16.49 -46.68
C VAL A 203 17.25 -15.74 -45.55
N HIS A 204 16.27 -16.39 -44.89
CA HIS A 204 15.44 -15.74 -43.86
C HIS A 204 15.37 -16.55 -42.54
N PRO A 205 16.42 -16.50 -41.70
CA PRO A 205 16.53 -17.22 -40.42
C PRO A 205 15.35 -16.99 -39.46
N TYR A 206 14.91 -15.74 -39.30
CA TYR A 206 13.82 -15.38 -38.39
C TYR A 206 12.45 -15.89 -38.87
N THR A 207 12.22 -15.90 -40.18
CA THR A 207 10.98 -16.44 -40.77
C THR A 207 10.96 -17.96 -40.65
N LEU A 208 12.11 -18.62 -40.87
CA LEU A 208 12.25 -20.05 -40.66
C LEU A 208 11.98 -20.43 -39.20
N TYR A 209 12.53 -19.70 -38.24
CA TYR A 209 12.22 -19.89 -36.82
C TYR A 209 10.72 -19.81 -36.53
N LYS A 210 10.03 -18.77 -37.03
CA LYS A 210 8.59 -18.58 -36.80
C LYS A 210 7.75 -19.70 -37.42
N ASN A 211 8.22 -20.30 -38.50
CA ASN A 211 7.57 -21.46 -39.12
C ASN A 211 7.81 -22.74 -38.31
N ILE A 212 9.00 -22.93 -37.73
CA ILE A 212 9.34 -24.08 -36.90
C ILE A 212 8.63 -24.01 -35.53
N PHE A 213 8.67 -22.86 -34.86
CA PHE A 213 8.16 -22.66 -33.51
C PHE A 213 6.98 -21.70 -33.47
N LYS A 214 5.91 -22.03 -34.19
CA LYS A 214 4.72 -21.19 -34.38
C LYS A 214 3.98 -20.86 -33.07
N SER A 215 4.14 -21.71 -32.06
CA SER A 215 3.59 -21.55 -30.71
C SER A 215 4.41 -20.61 -29.81
N SER A 216 5.61 -20.22 -30.21
CA SER A 216 6.43 -19.23 -29.51
C SER A 216 5.93 -17.81 -29.78
N SER A 217 5.72 -17.02 -28.73
CA SER A 217 5.23 -15.64 -28.85
C SER A 217 5.69 -14.76 -27.68
N ILE A 218 5.54 -13.44 -27.81
CA ILE A 218 5.87 -12.50 -26.73
C ILE A 218 4.99 -12.76 -25.49
N ASP A 219 3.70 -13.03 -25.70
CA ASP A 219 2.72 -13.18 -24.62
C ASP A 219 2.83 -14.53 -23.88
N ASN A 220 3.26 -15.58 -24.59
CA ASN A 220 3.37 -16.94 -24.04
C ASN A 220 4.82 -17.36 -23.74
N GLY A 221 5.81 -16.61 -24.21
CA GLY A 221 7.22 -16.98 -24.14
C GLY A 221 7.66 -17.94 -25.25
N TYR A 222 8.84 -18.55 -25.07
CA TYR A 222 9.34 -19.58 -25.99
C TYR A 222 8.62 -20.91 -25.80
N ASN A 223 8.56 -21.70 -26.87
CA ASN A 223 8.05 -23.06 -26.89
C ASN A 223 9.05 -23.93 -27.67
N THR A 224 9.34 -25.12 -27.13
CA THR A 224 10.29 -26.08 -27.71
C THR A 224 9.65 -27.03 -28.72
N ASN A 225 8.31 -27.06 -28.81
CA ASN A 225 7.60 -27.94 -29.72
C ASN A 225 7.66 -27.40 -31.14
N VAL A 226 8.11 -28.24 -32.05
CA VAL A 226 8.08 -27.97 -33.48
C VAL A 226 6.65 -28.12 -34.00
N ASP A 227 6.25 -27.20 -34.87
CA ASP A 227 4.93 -27.20 -35.50
C ASP A 227 4.73 -28.43 -36.42
N ASN A 228 3.62 -29.14 -36.27
CA ASN A 228 3.35 -30.35 -37.05
C ASN A 228 3.19 -30.04 -38.55
N ASP A 229 2.60 -28.89 -38.92
CA ASP A 229 2.46 -28.49 -40.33
C ASP A 229 3.85 -28.30 -40.97
N PHE A 230 4.82 -27.84 -40.19
CA PHE A 230 6.20 -27.70 -40.65
C PHE A 230 6.82 -29.08 -40.92
N ILE A 231 6.62 -30.05 -40.03
CA ILE A 231 7.12 -31.42 -40.19
C ILE A 231 6.51 -32.06 -41.45
N GLU A 232 5.18 -32.02 -41.61
CA GLU A 232 4.49 -32.61 -42.76
C GLU A 232 4.95 -32.02 -44.11
N LYS A 233 5.24 -30.71 -44.16
CA LYS A 233 5.78 -30.06 -45.37
C LYS A 233 7.21 -30.45 -45.71
N THR A 234 7.98 -30.93 -44.74
CA THR A 234 9.37 -31.39 -44.96
C THR A 234 9.48 -32.87 -45.31
N GLN A 235 8.42 -33.65 -45.05
CA GLN A 235 8.37 -35.08 -45.35
C GLN A 235 7.84 -35.40 -46.76
N ASN A 236 7.13 -34.46 -47.39
CA ASN A 236 6.64 -34.54 -48.78
C ASN A 236 7.58 -33.84 -49.76
#